data_AF-A0A382XWE1-F1
#
_entry.id   AF-A0A382XWE1-F1
#
_cell.length_a   1.000
_cell.length_b   1.000
_cell.length_c   1.000
_cell.angle_alpha   90.00
_cell.angle_beta   90.00
_cell.angle_gamma   90.00
#
_symmetry.space_group_name_H-M   'P 1'
#
loop_
_entity.id
_entity.type
_entity.pdbx_description
1 polymer ?
#
loop_
_entity_poly.entity_id
_entity_poly.type
_entity_poly.pdbx_seq_one_letter_code
_entity_poly.pdbx_strand_id
1 'polypeptide(L)'
;YKPPTKKSTNKTRTRASRSRQNTEKPNNEKSKKESKEFKSLSFVHGLINKVNPISVSYTETLNRSANQIIGDVPVGYKFGWLPDHGLEQSDEIGTNLGNWDHKQDGSIRSGIKVSRAMTVNFNFAQNISSTRSGTGIEQRTMTRDYIAFDERFQNGIPFPGWSFRISGLEKWPVIKWFAKSASMDHSYSGKETRSWQFEETSPGKMNFFKFGSFAEDYKDFERSSRINMNFSPLLGMSMTLKKNVSVTFRHNRNMSLDELPSGLTIR
;
A
#
# COMPACT_ATOMS: atom_id res chain seq x y z
N TYR A 1 -5.29 -17.11 -24.31
CA TYR A 1 -4.29 -18.11 -23.88
C TYR A 1 -4.81 -18.83 -22.65
N LYS A 2 -5.22 -20.10 -22.77
CA LYS A 2 -5.67 -20.95 -21.64
C LYS A 2 -4.49 -21.80 -21.17
N PRO A 3 -4.15 -21.84 -19.87
CA PRO A 3 -3.05 -22.66 -19.40
C PRO A 3 -3.41 -24.16 -19.51
N PRO A 4 -2.47 -25.04 -19.90
CA PRO A 4 -2.72 -26.47 -19.96
C PRO A 4 -2.75 -27.06 -18.55
N THR A 5 -3.84 -27.74 -18.22
CA THR A 5 -3.98 -28.51 -16.99
C THR A 5 -3.10 -29.77 -17.05
N LYS A 6 -2.16 -29.89 -16.12
CA LYS A 6 -1.37 -31.12 -15.96
C LYS A 6 -2.28 -32.22 -15.42
N LYS A 7 -2.66 -33.19 -16.27
CA LYS A 7 -3.34 -34.41 -15.85
C LYS A 7 -2.41 -35.24 -14.97
N SER A 8 -2.77 -35.39 -13.70
CA SER A 8 -2.22 -36.38 -12.79
C SER A 8 -2.65 -37.78 -13.24
N THR A 9 -1.70 -38.62 -13.65
CA THR A 9 -1.93 -40.03 -13.94
C THR A 9 -2.01 -40.83 -12.64
N ASN A 10 -3.22 -41.13 -12.17
CA ASN A 10 -3.47 -42.21 -11.21
C ASN A 10 -3.36 -43.55 -11.95
N LYS A 11 -2.41 -44.40 -11.53
CA LYS A 11 -2.33 -45.81 -11.94
C LYS A 11 -3.37 -46.61 -11.14
N THR A 12 -4.52 -46.89 -11.74
CA THR A 12 -5.42 -47.95 -11.29
C THR A 12 -5.23 -49.16 -12.20
N ARG A 13 -4.82 -50.29 -11.62
CA ARG A 13 -4.78 -51.60 -12.29
C ARG A 13 -6.19 -52.12 -12.46
N THR A 14 -6.63 -52.36 -13.69
CA THR A 14 -7.70 -53.32 -13.98
C THR A 14 -7.38 -54.10 -15.26
N ARG A 15 -7.62 -55.41 -15.16
CA ARG A 15 -7.46 -56.42 -16.21
C ARG A 15 -8.65 -56.35 -17.20
N ALA A 16 -8.34 -56.82 -18.41
CA ALA A 16 -9.21 -57.55 -19.33
C ALA A 16 -9.91 -56.81 -20.49
N SER A 17 -9.69 -57.44 -21.65
CA SER A 17 -10.55 -57.62 -22.83
C SER A 17 -10.27 -56.76 -24.06
N ARG A 18 -10.14 -57.51 -25.16
CA ARG A 18 -9.90 -57.11 -26.54
C ARG A 18 -11.20 -56.56 -27.14
N SER A 19 -11.11 -55.46 -27.87
CA SER A 19 -11.79 -55.34 -29.17
C SER A 19 -11.02 -54.34 -30.04
N ARG A 20 -10.76 -54.77 -31.28
CA ARG A 20 -10.23 -53.94 -32.37
C ARG A 20 -11.34 -53.01 -32.82
N GLN A 21 -11.09 -51.71 -32.85
CA GLN A 21 -11.77 -50.82 -33.79
C GLN A 21 -10.75 -49.84 -34.35
N ASN A 22 -10.56 -49.99 -35.66
CA ASN A 22 -9.69 -49.19 -36.50
C ASN A 22 -10.39 -47.84 -36.69
N THR A 23 -9.84 -46.77 -36.13
CA THR A 23 -10.21 -45.41 -36.50
C THR A 23 -8.94 -44.67 -36.85
N GLU A 24 -8.86 -44.28 -38.11
CA GLU A 24 -7.76 -43.54 -38.72
C GLU A 24 -7.44 -42.29 -37.91
N LYS A 25 -6.17 -42.13 -37.56
CA LYS A 25 -5.65 -40.88 -37.00
C LYS A 25 -5.42 -39.91 -38.16
N PRO A 26 -6.06 -38.72 -38.20
CA PRO A 26 -5.59 -37.68 -39.09
C PRO A 26 -4.22 -37.23 -38.60
N ASN A 27 -3.24 -37.37 -39.48
CA ASN A 27 -1.88 -36.89 -39.34
C ASN A 27 -1.91 -35.37 -39.31
N ASN A 28 -1.88 -34.77 -38.12
CA ASN A 28 -1.69 -33.33 -37.98
C ASN A 28 -0.25 -33.12 -37.53
N GLU A 29 0.62 -32.90 -38.52
CA GLU A 29 1.98 -32.43 -38.33
C GLU A 29 1.96 -31.22 -37.38
N LYS A 30 2.43 -31.44 -36.16
CA LYS A 30 2.78 -30.34 -35.28
C LYS A 30 3.98 -29.65 -35.90
N SER A 31 3.72 -28.58 -36.65
CA SER A 31 4.71 -27.56 -36.93
C SER A 31 5.29 -27.11 -35.58
N LYS A 32 6.49 -27.58 -35.26
CA LYS A 32 7.31 -27.03 -34.18
C LYS A 32 7.64 -25.60 -34.60
N LYS A 33 6.82 -24.63 -34.19
CA LYS A 33 7.27 -23.24 -34.13
C LYS A 33 8.33 -23.20 -33.04
N GLU A 34 9.59 -23.31 -33.45
CA GLU A 34 10.73 -22.88 -32.64
C GLU A 34 10.60 -21.38 -32.42
N SER A 35 9.87 -20.99 -31.38
CA SER A 35 9.99 -19.65 -30.84
C SER A 35 11.41 -19.54 -30.31
N LYS A 36 12.25 -18.73 -30.97
CA LYS A 36 13.55 -18.32 -30.45
C LYS A 36 13.31 -17.68 -29.08
N GLU A 37 13.46 -18.45 -28.02
CA GLU A 37 13.41 -17.96 -26.65
C GLU A 37 14.62 -17.06 -26.44
N PHE A 38 14.40 -15.74 -26.50
CA PHE A 38 15.41 -14.79 -26.08
C PHE A 38 15.69 -15.03 -24.58
N LYS A 39 16.90 -15.48 -24.23
CA LYS A 39 17.32 -15.79 -22.85
C LYS A 39 17.06 -14.64 -21.87
N SER A 40 17.12 -13.39 -22.35
CA SER A 40 16.77 -12.20 -21.58
C SER A 40 15.27 -12.12 -21.24
N LEU A 41 14.39 -12.47 -22.19
CA LEU A 41 12.95 -12.46 -21.97
C LEU A 41 12.51 -13.57 -21.02
N SER A 42 13.12 -14.76 -21.11
CA SER A 42 12.84 -15.85 -20.17
C SER A 42 13.37 -15.55 -18.75
N PHE A 43 14.49 -14.84 -18.62
CA PHE A 43 15.00 -14.33 -17.35
C PHE A 43 14.07 -13.27 -16.74
N VAL A 44 13.65 -12.26 -17.51
CA VAL A 44 12.71 -11.22 -17.07
C VAL A 44 11.37 -11.83 -16.68
N HIS A 45 10.86 -12.78 -17.47
CA HIS A 45 9.64 -13.53 -17.13
C HIS A 45 9.79 -14.34 -15.84
N GLY A 46 10.96 -14.93 -15.59
CA GLY A 46 11.26 -15.64 -14.34
C GLY A 46 11.26 -14.73 -13.10
N LEU A 47 11.75 -13.49 -13.24
CA LEU A 47 11.71 -12.48 -12.18
C LEU A 47 10.28 -11.99 -11.94
N ILE A 48 9.55 -11.63 -12.99
CA ILE A 48 8.17 -11.13 -12.90
C ILE A 48 7.24 -12.19 -12.28
N ASN A 49 7.41 -13.47 -12.59
CA ASN A 49 6.59 -14.55 -12.03
C ASN A 49 6.73 -14.73 -10.50
N LYS A 50 7.80 -14.22 -9.90
CA LYS A 50 7.98 -14.23 -8.44
C LYS A 50 7.33 -13.01 -7.78
N VAL A 51 7.01 -11.97 -8.53
CA VAL A 51 6.34 -10.76 -8.04
C VAL A 51 4.83 -10.97 -8.13
N ASN A 52 4.13 -10.70 -7.03
CA ASN A 52 2.68 -10.66 -6.98
C ASN A 52 2.16 -9.45 -7.77
N PRO A 53 0.89 -9.45 -8.22
CA PRO A 53 0.31 -8.31 -8.92
C PRO A 53 0.52 -7.00 -8.14
N ILE A 54 0.94 -5.96 -8.86
CA ILE A 54 1.06 -4.61 -8.33
C ILE A 54 -0.32 -3.97 -8.38
N SER A 55 -0.84 -3.57 -7.23
CA SER A 55 -2.09 -2.84 -7.11
C SER A 55 -1.78 -1.37 -6.83
N VAL A 56 -2.22 -0.50 -7.72
CA VAL A 56 -2.10 0.96 -7.57
C VAL A 56 -3.49 1.54 -7.41
N SER A 57 -3.69 2.38 -6.41
CA SER A 57 -4.92 3.14 -6.21
C SER A 57 -4.59 4.62 -6.09
N TYR A 58 -5.38 5.46 -6.75
CA TYR A 58 -5.34 6.90 -6.58
C TYR A 58 -6.78 7.41 -6.47
N THR A 59 -7.05 8.14 -5.41
CA THR A 59 -8.33 8.77 -5.16
C THR A 59 -8.09 10.24 -4.91
N GLU A 60 -8.87 11.09 -5.56
CA GLU A 60 -8.86 12.53 -5.36
C GLU A 60 -10.28 12.99 -5.03
N THR A 61 -10.42 13.73 -3.95
CA THR A 61 -11.71 14.27 -3.49
C THR A 61 -11.59 15.78 -3.39
N LEU A 62 -12.49 16.48 -4.07
CA LEU A 62 -12.60 17.93 -4.06
C LEU A 62 -14.00 18.28 -3.54
N ASN A 63 -14.04 18.92 -2.36
CA ASN A 63 -15.28 19.48 -1.84
C ASN A 63 -15.14 20.99 -1.77
N ARG A 64 -16.14 21.70 -2.27
CA ARG A 64 -16.17 23.16 -2.25
C ARG A 64 -17.55 23.62 -1.84
N SER A 65 -17.56 24.63 -0.98
CA SER A 65 -18.73 25.46 -0.74
C SER A 65 -18.30 26.90 -0.97
N ALA A 66 -19.18 27.68 -1.58
CA ALA A 66 -19.01 29.12 -1.73
C ALA A 66 -20.34 29.76 -1.38
N ASN A 67 -20.29 30.83 -0.60
CA ASN A 67 -21.46 31.55 -0.14
C ASN A 67 -21.72 32.73 -1.09
N GLN A 68 -22.98 33.19 -1.19
CA GLN A 68 -23.39 34.41 -1.90
C GLN A 68 -22.69 34.67 -3.25
N ILE A 69 -22.64 33.65 -4.09
CA ILE A 69 -22.05 33.72 -5.43
C ILE A 69 -22.99 34.52 -6.34
N ILE A 70 -22.45 35.49 -7.08
CA ILE A 70 -23.21 36.30 -8.03
C ILE A 70 -23.09 35.67 -9.44
N GLY A 71 -24.23 35.37 -10.04
CA GLY A 71 -24.32 34.87 -11.42
C GLY A 71 -24.63 33.38 -11.55
N ASP A 72 -24.59 32.90 -12.80
CA ASP A 72 -24.97 31.53 -13.13
C ASP A 72 -23.79 30.57 -13.00
N VAL A 73 -23.94 29.58 -12.11
CA VAL A 73 -22.90 28.56 -11.89
C VAL A 73 -22.66 27.77 -13.18
N PRO A 74 -21.41 27.73 -13.71
CA PRO A 74 -21.11 27.07 -14.96
C PRO A 74 -21.34 25.57 -14.87
N VAL A 75 -21.81 24.99 -15.98
CA VAL A 75 -22.13 23.56 -16.08
C VAL A 75 -20.92 22.68 -15.77
N GLY A 76 -19.72 23.08 -16.21
CA GLY A 76 -18.48 22.36 -15.91
C GLY A 76 -18.15 22.29 -14.42
N TYR A 77 -18.52 23.32 -13.64
CA TYR A 77 -18.37 23.28 -12.18
C TYR A 77 -19.43 22.39 -11.53
N LYS A 78 -20.69 22.47 -11.97
CA LYS A 78 -21.78 21.59 -11.49
C LYS A 78 -21.47 20.11 -11.67
N PHE A 79 -20.83 19.74 -12.77
CA PHE A 79 -20.40 18.37 -13.06
C PHE A 79 -18.99 18.02 -12.54
N GLY A 80 -18.30 18.96 -11.89
CA GLY A 80 -16.98 18.74 -11.29
C GLY A 80 -15.82 18.62 -12.29
N TRP A 81 -16.01 19.02 -13.55
CA TRP A 81 -14.93 19.09 -14.55
C TRP A 81 -14.03 20.30 -14.34
N LEU A 82 -14.61 21.38 -13.82
CA LEU A 82 -13.87 22.57 -13.43
C LEU A 82 -13.68 22.56 -11.92
N PRO A 83 -12.45 22.80 -11.44
CA PRO A 83 -12.22 22.91 -10.01
C PRO A 83 -12.90 24.16 -9.45
N ASP A 84 -13.00 25.24 -10.23
CA ASP A 84 -13.51 26.54 -9.81
C ASP A 84 -14.73 26.98 -10.63
N HIS A 85 -15.64 27.73 -10.00
CA HIS A 85 -16.79 28.35 -10.66
C HIS A 85 -16.41 29.70 -11.30
N GLY A 86 -15.34 30.35 -10.83
CA GLY A 86 -14.82 31.60 -11.41
C GLY A 86 -15.78 32.78 -11.34
N LEU A 87 -16.73 32.74 -10.39
CA LEU A 87 -17.71 33.80 -10.17
C LEU A 87 -17.31 34.63 -8.96
N GLU A 88 -17.65 35.91 -9.00
CA GLU A 88 -17.45 36.83 -7.89
C GLU A 88 -18.46 36.55 -6.76
N GLN A 89 -18.07 36.87 -5.54
CA GLN A 89 -18.92 36.77 -4.35
C GLN A 89 -19.43 38.17 -3.99
N SER A 90 -20.64 38.26 -3.43
CA SER A 90 -21.22 39.54 -3.00
C SER A 90 -20.35 40.24 -1.94
N ASP A 91 -20.27 41.57 -2.02
CA ASP A 91 -19.62 42.41 -1.01
C ASP A 91 -20.33 42.35 0.37
N GLU A 92 -21.58 41.84 0.40
CA GLU A 92 -22.35 41.61 1.63
C GLU A 92 -21.91 40.36 2.39
N ILE A 93 -21.04 39.55 1.77
CA ILE A 93 -20.45 38.41 2.42
C ILE A 93 -19.41 38.93 3.41
N GLY A 94 -19.62 38.62 4.69
CA GLY A 94 -18.62 38.91 5.71
C GLY A 94 -17.33 38.12 5.46
N THR A 95 -16.61 37.79 6.53
CA THR A 95 -15.33 37.09 6.40
C THR A 95 -15.44 35.60 6.01
N ASN A 96 -16.61 35.07 5.65
CA ASN A 96 -16.82 33.65 5.35
C ASN A 96 -17.17 33.41 3.87
N LEU A 97 -16.13 33.24 3.07
CA LEU A 97 -16.20 33.03 1.62
C LEU A 97 -16.56 31.59 1.21
N GLY A 98 -16.75 30.69 2.19
CA GLY A 98 -16.97 29.25 1.97
C GLY A 98 -15.72 28.40 2.11
N ASN A 99 -15.87 27.07 2.11
CA ASN A 99 -14.80 26.14 2.42
C ASN A 99 -14.29 25.42 1.17
N TRP A 100 -12.99 25.13 1.15
CA TRP A 100 -12.39 24.29 0.11
C TRP A 100 -11.57 23.16 0.73
N ASP A 101 -12.01 21.93 0.50
CA ASP A 101 -11.28 20.73 0.88
C ASP A 101 -10.76 20.01 -0.37
N HIS A 102 -9.50 19.62 -0.32
CA HIS A 102 -8.82 18.84 -1.34
C HIS A 102 -8.05 17.70 -0.67
N LYS A 103 -8.47 16.46 -0.95
CA LYS A 103 -7.84 15.25 -0.44
C LYS A 103 -7.32 14.40 -1.59
N GLN A 104 -6.12 13.87 -1.44
CA GLN A 104 -5.48 12.99 -2.40
C GLN A 104 -4.88 11.79 -1.67
N ASP A 105 -5.35 10.61 -2.02
CA ASP A 105 -4.94 9.35 -1.41
C ASP A 105 -4.32 8.45 -2.49
N GLY A 106 -3.02 8.21 -2.38
CA GLY A 106 -2.27 7.31 -3.24
C GLY A 106 -1.83 6.07 -2.48
N SER A 107 -1.99 4.88 -3.07
CA SER A 107 -1.41 3.67 -2.51
C SER A 107 -0.89 2.71 -3.56
N ILE A 108 0.19 2.00 -3.23
CA ILE A 108 0.84 0.99 -4.05
C ILE A 108 1.08 -0.24 -3.18
N ARG A 109 0.60 -1.40 -3.64
CA ARG A 109 0.74 -2.69 -2.96
C ARG A 109 1.36 -3.70 -3.89
N SER A 110 2.26 -4.51 -3.37
CA SER A 110 2.91 -5.60 -4.11
C SER A 110 3.34 -6.70 -3.14
N GLY A 111 3.89 -7.79 -3.68
CA GLY A 111 4.54 -8.80 -2.86
C GLY A 111 5.51 -9.65 -3.68
N ILE A 112 6.41 -10.35 -3.00
CA ILE A 112 7.42 -11.19 -3.61
C ILE A 112 7.35 -12.58 -2.98
N LYS A 113 7.17 -13.60 -3.82
CA LYS A 113 7.25 -15.01 -3.42
C LYS A 113 8.71 -15.41 -3.32
N VAL A 114 9.23 -15.41 -2.09
CA VAL A 114 10.61 -15.82 -1.80
C VAL A 114 10.74 -17.35 -1.91
N SER A 115 9.77 -18.09 -1.36
CA SER A 115 9.69 -19.55 -1.43
C SER A 115 8.25 -20.04 -1.42
N ARG A 116 8.03 -21.36 -1.53
CA ARG A 116 6.67 -21.94 -1.37
C ARG A 116 6.06 -21.68 0.01
N ALA A 117 6.91 -21.40 1.00
CA ALA A 117 6.52 -21.21 2.38
C ALA A 117 6.63 -19.76 2.86
N MET A 118 7.11 -18.85 2.01
CA MET A 118 7.38 -17.46 2.38
C MET A 118 7.01 -16.51 1.25
N THR A 119 6.16 -15.54 1.56
CA THR A 119 5.85 -14.39 0.71
C THR A 119 6.03 -13.13 1.55
N VAL A 120 6.70 -12.13 0.99
CA VAL A 120 6.83 -10.79 1.58
C VAL A 120 5.89 -9.86 0.85
N ASN A 121 4.97 -9.22 1.56
CA ASN A 121 4.06 -8.21 1.02
C ASN A 121 4.57 -6.82 1.39
N PHE A 122 4.43 -5.88 0.46
CA PHE A 122 4.80 -4.48 0.61
C PHE A 122 3.57 -3.60 0.39
N ASN A 123 3.42 -2.57 1.20
CA ASN A 123 2.38 -1.55 1.08
C ASN A 123 3.00 -0.17 1.28
N PHE A 124 2.78 0.73 0.34
CA PHE A 124 3.10 2.14 0.45
C PHE A 124 1.81 2.96 0.28
N ALA A 125 1.52 3.87 1.19
CA ALA A 125 0.42 4.80 1.10
C ALA A 125 0.88 6.22 1.41
N GLN A 126 0.31 7.19 0.71
CA GLN A 126 0.52 8.62 0.95
C GLN A 126 -0.81 9.35 0.79
N ASN A 127 -1.12 10.20 1.75
CA ASN A 127 -2.38 10.92 1.87
C ASN A 127 -2.04 12.38 2.07
N ILE A 128 -2.67 13.26 1.30
CA ILE A 128 -2.50 14.70 1.34
C ILE A 128 -3.88 15.30 1.50
N SER A 129 -4.06 16.19 2.47
CA SER A 129 -5.30 16.91 2.71
C SER A 129 -4.97 18.39 2.82
N SER A 130 -5.70 19.23 2.10
CA SER A 130 -5.67 20.68 2.23
C SER A 130 -7.09 21.16 2.46
N THR A 131 -7.32 21.87 3.55
CA THR A 131 -8.63 22.39 3.93
C THR A 131 -8.48 23.88 4.19
N ARG A 132 -9.15 24.69 3.40
CA ARG A 132 -9.20 26.14 3.56
C ARG A 132 -10.58 26.51 4.11
N SER A 133 -10.62 27.07 5.31
CA SER A 133 -11.86 27.57 5.90
C SER A 133 -12.28 28.88 5.24
N GLY A 134 -13.57 29.19 5.33
CA GLY A 134 -14.10 30.46 4.84
C GLY A 134 -13.48 31.70 5.48
N THR A 135 -12.92 31.57 6.69
CA THR A 135 -12.17 32.61 7.40
C THR A 135 -10.74 32.82 6.90
N GLY A 136 -10.32 32.11 5.85
CA GLY A 136 -8.98 32.25 5.25
C GLY A 136 -7.89 31.35 5.85
N ILE A 137 -8.19 30.61 6.92
CA ILE A 137 -7.22 29.70 7.54
C ILE A 137 -7.09 28.45 6.67
N GLU A 138 -5.88 28.18 6.21
CA GLU A 138 -5.56 26.98 5.45
C GLU A 138 -4.80 25.98 6.32
N GLN A 139 -5.38 24.81 6.52
CA GLN A 139 -4.73 23.68 7.17
C GLN A 139 -4.33 22.66 6.13
N ARG A 140 -3.10 22.15 6.24
CA ARG A 140 -2.62 21.06 5.40
C ARG A 140 -2.14 19.93 6.27
N THR A 141 -2.51 18.72 5.91
CA THR A 141 -2.06 17.50 6.57
C THR A 141 -1.52 16.56 5.53
N MET A 142 -0.43 15.90 5.89
CA MET A 142 0.15 14.85 5.08
C MET A 142 0.43 13.64 5.94
N THR A 143 0.11 12.46 5.42
CA THR A 143 0.46 11.18 6.03
C THR A 143 1.06 10.27 4.98
N ARG A 144 2.29 9.80 5.17
CA ARG A 144 2.92 8.79 4.31
C ARG A 144 3.50 7.64 5.10
N ASP A 145 3.64 6.49 4.44
CA ASP A 145 4.44 5.39 4.96
C ASP A 145 5.92 5.82 5.03
N TYR A 146 6.53 5.55 6.18
CA TYR A 146 7.83 6.11 6.57
C TYR A 146 8.58 5.14 7.47
N ILE A 147 9.91 5.16 7.39
CA ILE A 147 10.81 4.47 8.32
C ILE A 147 11.84 5.44 8.86
N ALA A 148 11.95 5.48 10.20
CA ALA A 148 13.05 6.15 10.87
C ALA A 148 14.18 5.16 11.13
N PHE A 149 15.42 5.63 11.01
CA PHE A 149 16.62 4.81 11.18
C PHE A 149 17.36 5.10 12.48
N ASP A 150 16.98 6.15 13.19
CA ASP A 150 17.63 6.60 14.41
C ASP A 150 16.73 6.40 15.64
N GLU A 151 17.38 6.26 16.80
CA GLU A 151 16.68 6.05 18.08
C GLU A 151 15.84 7.27 18.50
N ARG A 152 16.14 8.44 17.94
CA ARG A 152 15.45 9.70 18.22
C ARG A 152 14.43 10.10 17.16
N PHE A 153 14.20 9.26 16.14
CA PHE A 153 13.25 9.51 15.05
C PHE A 153 13.49 10.82 14.27
N GLN A 154 14.70 11.38 14.33
CA GLN A 154 15.10 12.60 13.63
C GLN A 154 15.40 12.34 12.15
N ASN A 155 15.78 11.11 11.79
CA ASN A 155 16.21 10.75 10.43
C ASN A 155 15.43 9.55 9.90
N GLY A 156 14.88 9.69 8.71
CA GLY A 156 14.16 8.62 8.04
C GLY A 156 13.79 8.94 6.61
N ILE A 157 13.21 7.96 5.94
CA ILE A 157 12.82 8.07 4.53
C ILE A 157 11.42 7.49 4.30
N PRO A 158 10.73 7.92 3.23
CA PRO A 158 9.54 7.24 2.74
C PRO A 158 9.88 5.80 2.39
N PHE A 159 9.23 4.84 3.03
CA PHE A 159 9.49 3.44 2.80
C PHE A 159 8.22 2.62 3.00
N PRO A 160 7.95 1.63 2.12
CA PRO A 160 6.78 0.78 2.26
C PRO A 160 6.84 -0.01 3.56
N GLY A 161 5.69 -0.14 4.23
CA GLY A 161 5.49 -1.20 5.21
C GLY A 161 5.66 -2.57 4.57
N TRP A 162 6.13 -3.54 5.35
CA TRP A 162 6.29 -4.92 4.89
C TRP A 162 5.68 -5.91 5.87
N SER A 163 5.24 -7.05 5.35
CA SER A 163 4.85 -8.18 6.17
C SER A 163 5.30 -9.47 5.51
N PHE A 164 5.73 -10.44 6.30
CA PHE A 164 5.98 -11.77 5.80
C PHE A 164 5.49 -12.81 6.79
N ARG A 165 5.12 -13.97 6.25
CA ARG A 165 4.84 -15.18 7.03
C ARG A 165 5.67 -16.31 6.45
N ILE A 166 6.33 -17.02 7.35
CA ILE A 166 7.08 -18.23 7.07
C ILE A 166 6.27 -19.38 7.66
N SER A 167 5.74 -20.23 6.79
CA SER A 167 5.06 -21.47 7.19
C SER A 167 6.03 -22.65 7.13
N GLY A 168 5.66 -23.80 7.70
CA GLY A 168 6.44 -25.01 7.52
C GLY A 168 7.64 -25.14 8.46
N LEU A 169 7.68 -24.35 9.54
CA LEU A 169 8.76 -24.39 10.52
C LEU A 169 8.78 -25.72 11.29
N GLU A 170 7.69 -26.49 11.26
CA GLU A 170 7.64 -27.83 11.85
C GLU A 170 8.62 -28.82 11.20
N LYS A 171 9.14 -28.51 10.01
CA LYS A 171 10.13 -29.35 9.32
C LYS A 171 11.55 -29.14 9.86
N TRP A 172 11.78 -28.09 10.64
CA TRP A 172 13.10 -27.81 11.20
C TRP A 172 13.49 -28.83 12.28
N PRO A 173 14.76 -29.24 12.37
CA PRO A 173 15.19 -30.36 13.24
C PRO A 173 14.81 -30.23 14.71
N VAL A 174 14.76 -29.01 15.24
CA VAL A 174 14.42 -28.74 16.64
C VAL A 174 12.90 -28.72 16.84
N ILE A 175 12.16 -28.08 15.93
CA ILE A 175 10.71 -27.84 16.07
C ILE A 175 9.89 -29.12 15.80
N LYS A 176 10.36 -29.99 14.89
CA LYS A 176 9.70 -31.26 14.54
C LYS A 176 9.50 -32.20 15.72
N TRP A 177 10.30 -32.04 16.78
CA TRP A 177 10.23 -32.93 17.94
C TRP A 177 8.94 -32.72 18.74
N PHE A 178 8.46 -31.48 18.84
CA PHE A 178 7.31 -31.13 19.70
C PHE A 178 6.10 -30.54 18.95
N ALA A 179 6.27 -29.99 17.74
CA ALA A 179 5.18 -29.36 16.97
C ALA A 179 4.71 -30.23 15.78
N LYS A 180 3.40 -30.23 15.51
CA LYS A 180 2.76 -30.73 14.28
C LYS A 180 2.79 -29.70 13.16
N SER A 181 2.63 -28.43 13.50
CA SER A 181 2.71 -27.30 12.57
C SER A 181 3.36 -26.13 13.30
N ALA A 182 4.13 -25.34 12.58
CA ALA A 182 4.70 -24.12 13.11
C ALA A 182 4.84 -23.07 12.00
N SER A 183 4.53 -21.83 12.35
CA SER A 183 4.68 -20.67 11.49
C SER A 183 5.21 -19.48 12.28
N MET A 184 5.91 -18.60 11.59
CA MET A 184 6.42 -17.34 12.12
C MET A 184 5.94 -16.21 11.22
N ASP A 185 5.52 -15.11 11.81
CA ASP A 185 5.12 -13.92 11.09
C ASP A 185 5.78 -12.67 11.66
N HIS A 186 5.95 -11.69 10.78
CA HIS A 186 6.53 -10.40 11.09
C HIS A 186 5.84 -9.34 10.23
N SER A 187 5.56 -8.19 10.81
CA SER A 187 4.95 -7.07 10.11
C SER A 187 5.44 -5.75 10.64
N TYR A 188 5.80 -4.85 9.73
CA TYR A 188 6.18 -3.48 9.99
C TYR A 188 5.23 -2.52 9.25
N SER A 189 4.81 -1.47 9.94
CA SER A 189 4.04 -0.37 9.41
C SER A 189 4.48 0.92 10.11
N GLY A 190 5.24 1.76 9.43
CA GLY A 190 5.61 3.07 9.92
C GLY A 190 4.88 4.18 9.16
N LYS A 191 4.54 5.27 9.84
CA LYS A 191 3.86 6.43 9.27
C LYS A 191 4.46 7.72 9.78
N GLU A 192 4.66 8.67 8.88
CA GLU A 192 4.95 10.06 9.19
C GLU A 192 3.69 10.87 8.92
N THR A 193 3.23 11.64 9.90
CA THR A 193 2.12 12.57 9.79
C THR A 193 2.59 13.96 10.15
N ARG A 194 2.40 14.92 9.25
CA ARG A 194 2.74 16.32 9.48
C ARG A 194 1.53 17.18 9.20
N SER A 195 1.38 18.26 9.97
CA SER A 195 0.32 19.24 9.75
C SER A 195 0.89 20.66 9.79
N TRP A 196 0.34 21.50 8.93
CA TRP A 196 0.68 22.91 8.79
C TRP A 196 -0.59 23.75 8.88
N GLN A 197 -0.43 24.98 9.35
CA GLN A 197 -1.50 25.98 9.37
C GLN A 197 -0.96 27.30 8.82
N PHE A 198 -1.68 27.86 7.86
CA PHE A 198 -1.37 29.11 7.20
C PHE A 198 -2.56 30.06 7.37
N GLU A 199 -2.28 31.33 7.65
CA GLU A 199 -3.31 32.35 7.89
C GLU A 199 -3.25 33.44 6.82
N GLU A 200 -2.08 33.97 6.52
CA GLU A 200 -1.90 35.08 5.56
C GLU A 200 -1.05 34.72 4.33
N THR A 201 -0.50 33.51 4.30
CA THR A 201 0.35 33.02 3.21
C THR A 201 -0.37 31.91 2.47
N SER A 202 -0.36 31.96 1.13
CA SER A 202 -0.86 30.86 0.29
C SER A 202 0.31 29.97 -0.16
N PRO A 203 0.57 28.85 0.53
CA PRO A 203 1.68 27.97 0.17
C PRO A 203 1.47 27.29 -1.20
N GLY A 204 2.57 27.05 -1.91
CA GLY A 204 2.56 26.30 -3.18
C GLY A 204 1.97 24.90 -3.03
N LYS A 205 1.43 24.29 -4.10
CA LYS A 205 0.73 23.00 -4.01
C LYS A 205 1.62 21.89 -3.43
N MET A 206 1.13 21.18 -2.42
CA MET A 206 1.78 19.97 -1.91
C MET A 206 1.67 18.84 -2.96
N ASN A 207 2.77 18.14 -3.23
CA ASN A 207 2.85 17.11 -4.27
C ASN A 207 3.45 15.82 -3.69
N PHE A 208 2.93 14.68 -4.16
CA PHE A 208 3.46 13.35 -3.85
C PHE A 208 4.98 13.23 -3.99
N PHE A 209 5.58 13.83 -5.02
CA PHE A 209 7.00 13.70 -5.33
C PHE A 209 7.91 14.76 -4.70
N LYS A 210 7.35 15.91 -4.30
CA LYS A 210 8.11 17.07 -3.77
C LYS A 210 7.74 17.38 -2.32
N PHE A 211 7.31 16.37 -1.58
CA PHE A 211 6.93 16.57 -0.19
C PHE A 211 8.13 16.98 0.69
N GLY A 212 9.29 16.36 0.49
CA GLY A 212 10.47 16.65 1.31
C GLY A 212 10.83 18.13 1.31
N SER A 213 10.90 18.73 0.10
CA SER A 213 11.13 20.17 -0.05
C SER A 213 9.99 21.00 0.55
N PHE A 214 8.72 20.62 0.34
CA PHE A 214 7.60 21.34 0.96
C PHE A 214 7.70 21.38 2.50
N ALA A 215 8.07 20.26 3.11
CA ALA A 215 8.19 20.16 4.55
C ALA A 215 9.37 20.98 5.12
N GLU A 216 10.44 21.15 4.35
CA GLU A 216 11.57 22.02 4.68
C GLU A 216 11.21 23.51 4.47
N ASP A 217 10.65 23.85 3.31
CA ASP A 217 10.30 25.23 2.91
C ASP A 217 9.28 25.87 3.86
N TYR A 218 8.35 25.07 4.41
CA TYR A 218 7.28 25.55 5.29
C TYR A 218 7.42 25.05 6.74
N LYS A 219 8.64 24.76 7.20
CA LYS A 219 8.89 24.24 8.55
C LYS A 219 8.33 25.16 9.66
N ASP A 220 8.41 26.48 9.48
CA ASP A 220 7.93 27.47 10.46
C ASP A 220 6.40 27.46 10.63
N PHE A 221 5.67 26.97 9.63
CA PHE A 221 4.20 26.84 9.66
C PHE A 221 3.74 25.47 10.16
N GLU A 222 4.68 24.56 10.47
CA GLU A 222 4.38 23.22 10.95
C GLU A 222 3.83 23.27 12.38
N ARG A 223 2.63 22.70 12.58
CA ARG A 223 1.92 22.67 13.86
C ARG A 223 2.03 21.34 14.57
N SER A 224 2.29 20.26 13.84
CA SER A 224 2.66 18.99 14.46
C SER A 224 3.41 18.12 13.46
N SER A 225 4.39 17.39 13.98
CA SER A 225 5.05 16.28 13.32
C SER A 225 4.88 15.04 14.19
N ARG A 226 4.47 13.93 13.60
CA ARG A 226 4.31 12.66 14.29
C ARG A 226 4.91 11.55 13.46
N ILE A 227 5.84 10.82 14.03
CA ILE A 227 6.40 9.61 13.42
C ILE A 227 6.00 8.42 14.28
N ASN A 228 5.34 7.44 13.67
CA ASN A 228 4.97 6.18 14.32
C ASN A 228 5.68 5.03 13.62
N MET A 229 6.28 4.13 14.39
CA MET A 229 6.85 2.87 13.91
C MET A 229 6.17 1.71 14.64
N ASN A 230 5.39 0.93 13.91
CA ASN A 230 4.65 -0.18 14.49
C ASN A 230 5.13 -1.52 13.93
N PHE A 231 5.60 -2.40 14.82
CA PHE A 231 5.88 -3.80 14.58
C PHE A 231 4.78 -4.66 15.18
N SER A 232 3.89 -5.19 14.34
CA SER A 232 2.68 -5.87 14.77
C SER A 232 2.43 -7.16 13.97
N PRO A 233 3.19 -8.24 14.21
CA PRO A 233 4.20 -8.37 15.27
C PRO A 233 5.63 -8.08 14.83
N LEU A 234 6.47 -7.73 15.80
CA LEU A 234 7.93 -7.81 15.67
C LEU A 234 8.36 -9.27 15.52
N LEU A 235 7.77 -10.14 16.34
CA LEU A 235 7.91 -11.59 16.24
C LEU A 235 6.59 -12.27 16.61
N GLY A 236 5.94 -12.87 15.63
CA GLY A 236 4.78 -13.74 15.80
C GLY A 236 5.18 -15.18 15.58
N MET A 237 4.71 -16.08 16.44
CA MET A 237 4.86 -17.52 16.28
C MET A 237 3.54 -18.20 16.60
N SER A 238 3.08 -19.05 15.68
CA SER A 238 1.89 -19.89 15.89
C SER A 238 2.26 -21.35 15.66
N MET A 239 1.95 -22.20 16.63
CA MET A 239 2.30 -23.61 16.64
C MET A 239 1.12 -24.47 17.08
N THR A 240 0.99 -25.65 16.47
CA THR A 240 0.13 -26.71 17.00
C THR A 240 1.02 -27.85 17.48
N LEU A 241 0.95 -28.20 18.76
CA LEU A 241 1.74 -29.26 19.38
C LEU A 241 1.18 -30.65 19.06
N LYS A 242 1.98 -31.70 19.29
CA LYS A 242 1.60 -33.11 19.03
C LYS A 242 0.35 -33.59 19.76
N LYS A 243 -0.05 -32.93 20.84
CA LYS A 243 -1.29 -33.21 21.59
C LYS A 243 -2.47 -32.28 21.21
N ASN A 244 -2.44 -31.70 20.01
CA ASN A 244 -3.47 -30.76 19.52
C ASN A 244 -3.61 -29.49 20.38
N VAL A 245 -2.56 -29.12 21.11
CA VAL A 245 -2.51 -27.86 21.85
C VAL A 245 -2.02 -26.77 20.90
N SER A 246 -2.79 -25.69 20.76
CA SER A 246 -2.40 -24.53 19.96
C SER A 246 -1.71 -23.50 20.86
N VAL A 247 -0.52 -23.06 20.45
CA VAL A 247 0.27 -22.03 21.14
C VAL A 247 0.49 -20.89 20.16
N THR A 248 0.18 -19.66 20.59
CA THR A 248 0.49 -18.45 19.83
C THR A 248 1.27 -17.51 20.73
N PHE A 249 2.45 -17.12 20.28
CA PHE A 249 3.28 -16.10 20.90
C PHE A 249 3.33 -14.90 19.96
N ARG A 250 3.13 -13.69 20.49
CA ARG A 250 3.13 -12.46 19.70
C ARG A 250 3.80 -11.34 20.48
N HIS A 251 4.94 -10.88 20.00
CA HIS A 251 5.62 -9.69 20.49
C HIS A 251 5.33 -8.53 19.53
N ASN A 252 4.60 -7.53 20.02
CA ASN A 252 4.37 -6.27 19.29
C ASN A 252 5.29 -5.18 19.87
N ARG A 253 5.78 -4.27 19.02
CA ARG A 253 6.55 -3.10 19.44
C ARG A 253 6.02 -1.89 18.70
N ASN A 254 5.55 -0.88 19.43
CA ASN A 254 5.14 0.40 18.86
C ASN A 254 6.05 1.48 19.44
N MET A 255 6.44 2.44 18.60
CA MET A 255 7.22 3.60 19.01
C MET A 255 6.66 4.83 18.30
N SER A 256 6.55 5.93 19.02
CA SER A 256 6.00 7.18 18.52
C SER A 256 6.84 8.37 18.96
N LEU A 257 7.15 9.25 18.03
CA LEU A 257 7.68 10.58 18.28
C LEU A 257 6.63 11.60 17.90
N ASP A 258 6.25 12.44 18.86
CA ASP A 258 5.37 13.58 18.65
C ASP A 258 6.16 14.87 18.86
N GLU A 259 6.26 15.69 17.82
CA GLU A 259 6.81 17.05 17.88
C GLU A 259 5.65 18.05 17.78
N LEU A 260 5.56 18.94 18.76
CA LEU A 260 4.62 20.05 18.79
C LEU A 260 5.41 21.36 18.96
N PRO A 261 4.81 22.52 18.61
CA PRO A 261 5.40 23.83 18.88
C PRO A 261 5.79 24.06 20.35
N SER A 262 5.16 23.34 21.28
CA SER A 262 5.44 23.39 22.72
C SER A 262 6.54 22.43 23.21
N GLY A 263 7.11 21.58 22.34
CA GLY A 263 8.20 20.66 22.68
C GLY A 263 8.09 19.26 22.04
N LEU A 264 9.10 18.42 22.31
CA LEU A 264 9.22 17.04 21.84
C LEU A 264 8.75 16.05 22.90
N THR A 265 7.94 15.06 22.52
CA THR A 265 7.53 13.93 23.38
C THR A 265 7.80 12.60 22.67
N ILE A 266 8.57 11.72 23.31
CA ILE A 266 8.85 10.35 22.84
C ILE A 266 8.04 9.37 23.68
N ARG A 267 7.32 8.44 23.06
CA ARG A 267 6.52 7.40 23.72
C ARG A 267 6.68 6.03 23.07
#